data_AF-G4YIR3-F1
#
_entry.id   AF-G4YIR3-F1
#
_cell.length_a   1.000
_cell.length_b   1.000
_cell.length_c   1.000
_cell.angle_alpha   90.00
_cell.angle_beta   90.00
_cell.angle_gamma   90.00
#
_symmetry.space_group_name_H-M   'P 1'
#
loop_
_entity.id
_entity.type
_entity.pdbx_description
1 polymer ?
#
loop_
_entity_poly.entity_id
_entity_poly.type
_entity_poly.pdbx_seq_one_letter_code
_entity_poly.pdbx_strand_id
1 'polypeptide(L)'
;SDVLGAQYLVLPTEAEQIVERLQEQTPEQIGRSTQWLEHHHAMEKLNLQAHQSAQRKQDNFVVESLLTFDKFPTVISNLLSLELWKANVLPLLRCQDKDAASLRLYFVVYHEATLTNLLEVAFFHEHVVESLSDDLLLELVDYCMRKLSWLVGLPRERITEGTIFHKTGSELVQMVQAQSPREELERQRMEIEFRVAVQTVTILRYVAERLQALPLSVVSRLLDKHDALLTLVALVENPPWTHKAVVKLPAKKDDASDLSPRAEVKWKKFVDQKWITVEPSDLLALTTTEAQVWLAIYYLLCTKSAREHYEVTQYRKDQLLRIRKYLNELLVDQLPLLADVQRYLDELAIVQVGSTSVLGKNGLVMEAVPYLRDRIVRTFRPKYQELAQEFDELSVSFSRGEDLKALAELYQMDGIEELLEGGSGAGNNNAESGDEEEEEANGNENNLAQLTPTRVRLKFLNFPLQQRMGSTKKPLIVELDDDEEPIQSNQADLVEVEYEVDLKSQKTMEGKALQYHRFRLHKSKKATDVGLIQSHASVSAQVWFSGVETSREHDLKLSCDDLQLPEIEKADAGRSRLWKQIGSLEEASLVVVQCQFIEDADQTVDECISYGYRLGALYLAVPF
;
A
#
# COMPACT_ATOMS: atom_id res chain seq x y z
N SER A 1 6.90 25.77 30.63
CA SER A 1 7.70 26.33 29.51
C SER A 1 7.97 25.15 28.62
N ASP A 2 6.96 24.82 27.83
CA ASP A 2 6.86 23.54 27.15
C ASP A 2 6.97 23.82 25.66
N VAL A 3 8.23 23.93 25.23
CA VAL A 3 8.62 23.90 23.83
C VAL A 3 9.51 22.69 23.68
N LEU A 4 8.90 21.50 23.76
CA LEU A 4 9.42 20.33 23.05
C LEU A 4 9.24 20.66 21.57
N GLY A 5 10.23 21.36 21.02
CA GLY A 5 10.16 21.97 19.70
C GLY A 5 9.91 20.92 18.63
N ALA A 6 8.79 21.04 17.93
CA ALA A 6 8.62 20.34 16.66
C ALA A 6 9.80 20.72 15.76
N GLN A 7 10.64 19.73 15.43
CA GLN A 7 11.79 19.96 14.57
C GLN A 7 11.31 20.16 13.14
N TYR A 8 11.06 21.41 12.76
CA TYR A 8 10.69 21.77 11.40
C TYR A 8 11.91 21.77 10.49
N LEU A 9 11.77 21.25 9.27
CA LEU A 9 12.76 21.42 8.19
C LEU A 9 12.81 22.88 7.71
N VAL A 10 11.65 23.53 7.72
CA VAL A 10 11.46 24.94 7.35
C VAL A 10 10.51 25.56 8.36
N LEU A 11 10.91 26.68 8.97
CA LEU A 11 10.05 27.38 9.92
C LEU A 11 8.78 27.90 9.23
N PRO A 12 7.62 27.95 9.92
CA PRO A 12 6.37 28.42 9.31
C PRO A 12 6.48 29.79 8.63
N THR A 13 7.12 30.76 9.28
CA THR A 13 7.34 32.11 8.73
C THR A 13 8.27 32.12 7.52
N GLU A 14 9.24 31.21 7.45
CA GLU A 14 10.10 31.04 6.29
C GLU A 14 9.32 30.44 5.12
N ALA A 15 8.49 29.41 5.38
CA ALA A 15 7.64 28.80 4.36
C ALA A 15 6.63 29.80 3.76
N GLU A 16 5.98 30.62 4.59
CA GLU A 16 5.09 31.70 4.12
C GLU A 16 5.82 32.66 3.17
N GLN A 17 7.03 33.11 3.53
CA GLN A 17 7.82 34.00 2.69
C GLN A 17 8.25 33.35 1.36
N ILE A 18 8.59 32.05 1.39
CA ILE A 18 8.92 31.30 0.17
C ILE A 18 7.68 31.22 -0.72
N VAL A 19 6.53 30.84 -0.15
CA VAL A 19 5.27 30.70 -0.87
C VAL A 19 4.83 32.02 -1.51
N GLU A 20 4.87 33.12 -0.76
CA GLU A 20 4.47 34.44 -1.26
C GLU A 20 5.30 34.86 -2.50
N ARG A 21 6.59 34.51 -2.51
CA ARG A 21 7.53 34.83 -3.59
C ARG A 21 7.46 33.89 -4.79
N LEU A 22 6.64 32.83 -4.76
CA LEU A 22 6.51 31.92 -5.90
C LEU A 22 6.00 32.66 -7.14
N GLN A 23 6.67 32.42 -8.26
CA GLN A 23 6.41 33.04 -9.56
C GLN A 23 6.24 31.96 -10.64
N GLU A 24 5.45 32.29 -11.65
CA GLU A 24 5.30 31.45 -12.85
C GLU A 24 6.65 31.27 -13.54
N GLN A 25 7.01 30.04 -13.87
CA GLN A 25 8.23 29.66 -14.58
C GLN A 25 7.88 29.28 -16.02
N THR A 26 8.16 30.18 -16.95
CA THR A 26 7.91 29.91 -18.38
C THR A 26 8.98 28.98 -18.96
N PRO A 27 8.71 28.28 -20.09
CA PRO A 27 9.68 27.42 -20.76
C PRO A 27 11.04 28.07 -21.09
N GLU A 28 11.12 29.41 -21.15
CA GLU A 28 12.37 30.14 -21.40
C GLU A 28 13.24 30.33 -20.15
N GLN A 29 12.70 30.13 -18.95
CA GLN A 29 13.40 30.31 -17.67
C GLN A 29 13.93 28.98 -17.12
N ILE A 30 13.29 27.87 -17.50
CA ILE A 30 13.57 26.53 -16.96
C ILE A 30 15.04 26.13 -17.16
N GLY A 31 15.72 25.88 -16.04
CA GLY A 31 17.08 25.34 -15.99
C GLY A 31 18.19 26.26 -16.46
N ARG A 32 17.89 27.51 -16.87
CA ARG A 32 18.86 28.41 -17.50
C ARG A 32 19.70 29.24 -16.54
N SER A 33 19.13 29.63 -15.41
CA SER A 33 19.74 30.58 -14.47
C SER A 33 19.97 29.95 -13.10
N THR A 34 20.83 30.58 -12.30
CA THR A 34 20.97 30.28 -10.86
C THR A 34 19.68 30.59 -10.10
N GLN A 35 18.94 31.62 -10.51
CA GLN A 35 17.63 31.94 -9.94
C GLN A 35 16.63 30.79 -10.11
N TRP A 36 16.65 30.07 -11.23
CA TRP A 36 15.80 28.90 -11.42
C TRP A 36 16.20 27.76 -10.47
N LEU A 37 17.49 27.56 -10.19
CA LEU A 37 17.93 26.58 -9.20
C LEU A 37 17.48 26.96 -7.78
N GLU A 38 17.60 28.23 -7.42
CA GLU A 38 17.08 28.74 -6.14
C GLU A 38 15.57 28.49 -6.02
N HIS A 39 14.83 28.69 -7.10
CA HIS A 39 13.40 28.34 -7.16
C HIS A 39 13.17 26.83 -6.99
N HIS A 40 13.94 25.99 -7.67
CA HIS A 40 13.86 24.53 -7.53
C HIS A 40 14.08 24.09 -6.09
N HIS A 41 15.15 24.58 -5.44
CA HIS A 41 15.45 24.28 -4.05
C HIS A 41 14.37 24.78 -3.10
N ALA A 42 13.84 25.99 -3.33
CA ALA A 42 12.76 26.54 -2.53
C ALA A 42 11.50 25.67 -2.60
N MET A 43 11.15 25.19 -3.80
CA MET A 43 10.04 24.26 -3.98
C MET A 43 10.29 22.89 -3.34
N GLU A 44 11.53 22.39 -3.40
CA GLU A 44 11.89 21.13 -2.75
C GLU A 44 11.81 21.22 -1.23
N LYS A 45 12.27 22.33 -0.64
CA LYS A 45 12.12 22.62 0.79
C LYS A 45 10.65 22.62 1.22
N LEU A 46 9.79 23.32 0.49
CA LEU A 46 8.35 23.33 0.75
C LEU A 46 7.75 21.92 0.65
N ASN A 47 8.13 21.16 -0.37
CA ASN A 47 7.67 19.79 -0.57
C ASN A 47 8.08 18.87 0.60
N LEU A 48 9.36 18.90 1.01
CA LEU A 48 9.86 18.11 2.13
C LEU A 48 9.14 18.47 3.43
N GLN A 49 8.96 19.77 3.71
CA GLN A 49 8.23 20.21 4.89
C GLN A 49 6.76 19.77 4.87
N ALA A 50 6.07 19.88 3.73
CA ALA A 50 4.68 19.44 3.58
C ALA A 50 4.52 17.93 3.86
N HIS A 51 5.46 17.11 3.37
CA HIS A 51 5.49 15.68 3.66
C HIS A 51 5.78 15.38 5.14
N GLN A 52 6.71 16.12 5.77
CA GLN A 52 7.00 15.96 7.19
C GLN A 52 5.76 16.28 8.05
N SER A 53 5.05 17.37 7.75
CA SER A 53 3.79 17.71 8.41
C SER A 53 2.76 16.59 8.28
N ALA A 54 2.61 16.02 7.07
CA ALA A 54 1.71 14.89 6.84
C ALA A 54 2.12 13.62 7.62
N GLN A 55 3.41 13.26 7.60
CA GLN A 55 3.94 12.08 8.30
C GLN A 55 3.73 12.18 9.82
N ARG A 56 3.93 13.39 10.38
CA ARG A 56 3.73 13.68 11.80
C ARG A 56 2.28 13.97 12.18
N LYS A 57 1.35 13.90 11.22
CA LYS A 57 -0.08 14.22 11.40
C LYS A 57 -0.30 15.61 12.02
N GLN A 58 0.51 16.58 11.61
CA GLN A 58 0.45 17.98 12.03
C GLN A 58 -0.26 18.82 10.97
N ASP A 59 -0.70 20.02 11.38
CA ASP A 59 -1.26 21.00 10.45
C ASP A 59 -0.26 21.34 9.34
N ASN A 60 -0.73 21.27 8.10
CA ASN A 60 0.11 21.46 6.93
C ASN A 60 0.18 22.95 6.54
N PHE A 61 0.94 23.73 7.30
CA PHE A 61 1.05 25.18 7.09
C PHE A 61 1.59 25.57 5.70
N VAL A 62 2.33 24.68 5.01
CA VAL A 62 2.76 24.90 3.63
C VAL A 62 1.54 24.90 2.69
N VAL A 63 0.65 23.92 2.84
CA VAL A 63 -0.59 23.82 2.06
C VAL A 63 -1.51 25.00 2.37
N GLU A 64 -1.66 25.37 3.64
CA GLU A 64 -2.46 26.54 4.05
C GLU A 64 -1.88 27.86 3.50
N SER A 65 -0.56 28.00 3.46
CA SER A 65 0.10 29.15 2.83
C SER A 65 -0.18 29.20 1.33
N LEU A 66 -0.10 28.06 0.63
CA LEU A 66 -0.39 27.99 -0.82
C LEU A 66 -1.84 28.38 -1.13
N LEU A 67 -2.78 28.01 -0.27
CA LEU A 67 -4.19 28.44 -0.37
C LEU A 67 -4.32 29.94 -0.08
N THR A 68 -3.78 30.40 1.04
CA THR A 68 -3.92 31.78 1.52
C THR A 68 -3.36 32.80 0.52
N PHE A 69 -2.23 32.48 -0.12
CA PHE A 69 -1.58 33.35 -1.10
C PHE A 69 -1.99 33.05 -2.57
N ASP A 70 -2.99 32.20 -2.79
CA ASP A 70 -3.48 31.80 -4.13
C ASP A 70 -2.37 31.35 -5.09
N LYS A 71 -1.54 30.40 -4.63
CA LYS A 71 -0.35 29.94 -5.37
C LYS A 71 -0.54 28.62 -6.11
N PHE A 72 -1.64 27.90 -5.91
CA PHE A 72 -1.97 26.72 -6.73
C PHE A 72 -2.00 26.99 -8.25
N PRO A 73 -2.57 28.11 -8.75
CA PRO A 73 -2.49 28.44 -10.17
C PRO A 73 -1.04 28.52 -10.68
N THR A 74 -0.13 29.08 -9.87
CA THR A 74 1.30 29.19 -10.18
C THR A 74 1.96 27.81 -10.21
N VAL A 75 1.72 26.97 -9.19
CA VAL A 75 2.28 25.61 -9.11
C VAL A 75 1.83 24.76 -10.31
N ILE A 76 0.54 24.81 -10.67
CA ILE A 76 0.00 24.08 -11.82
C ILE A 76 0.55 24.63 -13.14
N SER A 77 0.66 25.96 -13.29
CA SER A 77 1.28 26.58 -14.48
C SER A 77 2.74 26.15 -14.66
N ASN A 78 3.51 26.07 -13.57
CA ASN A 78 4.89 25.61 -13.58
C ASN A 78 4.99 24.13 -13.97
N LEU A 79 4.09 23.30 -13.44
CA LEU A 79 3.99 21.89 -13.78
C LEU A 79 3.74 21.68 -15.28
N LEU A 80 2.76 22.39 -15.85
CA LEU A 80 2.42 22.30 -17.28
C LEU A 80 3.54 22.86 -18.17
N SER A 81 4.18 23.95 -17.75
CA SER A 81 5.34 24.52 -18.46
C SER A 81 6.50 23.52 -18.51
N LEU A 82 6.75 22.83 -17.40
CA LEU A 82 7.78 21.81 -17.32
C LEU A 82 7.43 20.55 -18.14
N GLU A 83 6.18 20.08 -18.09
CA GLU A 83 5.69 18.98 -18.94
C GLU A 83 5.97 19.29 -20.43
N LEU A 84 5.62 20.50 -20.87
CA LEU A 84 5.83 20.96 -22.25
C LEU A 84 7.31 21.11 -22.60
N TRP A 85 8.12 21.63 -21.68
CA TRP A 85 9.55 21.79 -21.88
C TRP A 85 10.24 20.43 -22.03
N LYS A 86 9.93 19.46 -21.15
CA LYS A 86 10.44 18.08 -21.24
C LYS A 86 10.02 17.38 -22.53
N ALA A 87 8.81 17.64 -23.02
CA ALA A 87 8.30 17.00 -24.23
C ALA A 87 8.88 17.60 -25.52
N ASN A 88 9.15 18.92 -25.55
CA ASN A 88 9.43 19.63 -26.81
C ASN A 88 10.81 20.31 -26.89
N VAL A 89 11.40 20.70 -25.75
CA VAL A 89 12.70 21.39 -25.71
C VAL A 89 13.81 20.39 -25.37
N LEU A 90 13.64 19.60 -24.30
CA LEU A 90 14.63 18.62 -23.85
C LEU A 90 15.15 17.71 -24.98
N PRO A 91 14.31 17.12 -25.86
CA PRO A 91 14.80 16.25 -26.93
C PRO A 91 15.67 16.95 -27.98
N LEU A 92 15.61 18.28 -28.08
CA LEU A 92 16.38 19.09 -29.03
C LEU A 92 17.76 19.49 -28.51
N LEU A 93 18.01 19.34 -27.21
CA LEU A 93 19.26 19.77 -26.56
C LEU A 93 20.44 18.89 -26.96
N ARG A 94 21.56 19.49 -27.34
CA ARG A 94 22.83 18.79 -27.61
C ARG A 94 23.68 18.64 -26.35
N CYS A 95 23.43 19.45 -25.32
CA CYS A 95 24.16 19.38 -24.06
C CYS A 95 23.85 18.11 -23.24
N GLN A 96 22.87 17.30 -23.65
CA GLN A 96 22.56 15.99 -23.04
C GLN A 96 23.77 15.04 -23.06
N ASP A 97 24.67 15.19 -24.02
CA ASP A 97 25.89 14.38 -24.14
C ASP A 97 27.04 14.90 -23.25
N LYS A 98 26.89 16.07 -22.61
CA LYS A 98 27.93 16.72 -21.82
C LYS A 98 27.76 16.44 -20.32
N ASP A 99 28.82 15.97 -19.69
CA ASP A 99 28.85 15.72 -18.24
C ASP A 99 28.56 17.00 -17.42
N ALA A 100 29.01 18.16 -17.87
CA ALA A 100 28.80 19.44 -17.18
C ALA A 100 27.31 19.84 -17.04
N ALA A 101 26.46 19.45 -17.99
CA ALA A 101 25.02 19.78 -17.99
C ALA A 101 24.15 18.66 -17.40
N SER A 102 24.72 17.48 -17.14
CA SER A 102 23.98 16.29 -16.70
C SER A 102 23.16 16.54 -15.43
N LEU A 103 23.79 17.09 -14.39
CA LEU A 103 23.13 17.35 -13.11
C LEU A 103 22.08 18.46 -13.19
N ARG A 104 22.35 19.50 -13.99
CA ARG A 104 21.37 20.56 -14.27
C ARG A 104 20.12 20.01 -14.93
N LEU A 105 20.28 19.16 -15.95
CA LEU A 105 19.16 18.53 -16.64
C LEU A 105 18.41 17.55 -15.72
N TYR A 106 19.12 16.84 -14.85
CA TYR A 106 18.49 16.01 -13.82
C TYR A 106 17.58 16.84 -12.91
N PHE A 107 18.04 17.99 -12.37
CA PHE A 107 17.19 18.86 -11.53
C PHE A 107 15.95 19.34 -12.28
N VAL A 108 16.09 19.74 -13.55
CA VAL A 108 14.96 20.14 -14.38
C VAL A 108 13.94 19.00 -14.51
N VAL A 109 14.39 17.79 -14.81
CA VAL A 109 13.49 16.64 -14.95
C VAL A 109 12.85 16.26 -13.62
N TYR A 110 13.64 16.29 -12.53
CA TYR A 110 13.20 15.94 -11.18
C TYR A 110 12.23 16.95 -10.59
N HIS A 111 12.30 18.22 -11.00
CA HIS A 111 11.39 19.25 -10.52
C HIS A 111 9.90 18.93 -10.78
N GLU A 112 9.59 18.12 -11.80
CA GLU A 112 8.21 17.67 -12.03
C GLU A 112 7.71 16.77 -10.89
N ALA A 113 8.58 15.89 -10.37
CA ALA A 113 8.27 15.10 -9.19
C ALA A 113 8.06 16.01 -7.98
N THR A 114 8.93 16.99 -7.75
CA THR A 114 8.75 17.96 -6.64
C THR A 114 7.38 18.64 -6.68
N LEU A 115 6.95 19.13 -7.86
CA LEU A 115 5.66 19.79 -8.03
C LEU A 115 4.49 18.82 -7.87
N THR A 116 4.61 17.62 -8.45
CA THR A 116 3.55 16.60 -8.38
C THR A 116 3.38 16.08 -6.94
N ASN A 117 4.47 15.85 -6.22
CA ASN A 117 4.46 15.43 -4.81
C ASN A 117 3.77 16.46 -3.92
N LEU A 118 4.11 17.74 -4.08
CA LEU A 118 3.50 18.82 -3.32
C LEU A 118 1.99 18.91 -3.59
N LEU A 119 1.57 18.73 -4.85
CA LEU A 119 0.16 18.66 -5.21
C LEU A 119 -0.53 17.42 -4.63
N GLU A 120 0.12 16.26 -4.62
CA GLU A 120 -0.42 15.04 -4.00
C GLU A 120 -0.69 15.24 -2.51
N VAL A 121 0.25 15.84 -1.78
CA VAL A 121 0.08 16.16 -0.35
C VAL A 121 -1.01 17.21 -0.15
N ALA A 122 -1.06 18.24 -0.98
CA ALA A 122 -2.09 19.28 -0.87
C ALA A 122 -3.50 18.71 -1.13
N PHE A 123 -3.67 17.86 -2.15
CA PHE A 123 -4.96 17.30 -2.55
C PHE A 123 -5.51 16.24 -1.60
N PHE A 124 -4.67 15.72 -0.71
CA PHE A 124 -5.15 14.93 0.43
C PHE A 124 -6.13 15.74 1.30
N HIS A 125 -5.96 17.06 1.37
CA HIS A 125 -6.85 17.94 2.12
C HIS A 125 -8.08 18.32 1.28
N GLU A 126 -9.25 17.92 1.75
CA GLU A 126 -10.52 18.09 1.05
C GLU A 126 -10.82 19.54 0.63
N HIS A 127 -10.54 20.50 1.50
CA HIS A 127 -10.80 21.92 1.25
C HIS A 127 -9.93 22.50 0.13
N VAL A 128 -8.76 21.91 -0.14
CA VAL A 128 -7.93 22.29 -1.29
C VAL A 128 -8.68 22.01 -2.57
N VAL A 129 -9.17 20.77 -2.75
CA VAL A 129 -9.89 20.36 -3.97
C VAL A 129 -11.13 21.21 -4.20
N GLU A 130 -11.87 21.55 -3.13
CA GLU A 130 -13.05 22.41 -3.22
C GLU A 130 -12.73 23.89 -3.53
N SER A 131 -11.57 24.38 -3.11
CA SER A 131 -11.20 25.81 -3.26
C SER A 131 -10.59 26.12 -4.62
N LEU A 132 -10.10 25.12 -5.35
CA LEU A 132 -9.55 25.32 -6.69
C LEU A 132 -10.65 25.73 -7.68
N SER A 133 -10.29 26.62 -8.61
CA SER A 133 -11.18 26.97 -9.70
C SER A 133 -11.38 25.80 -10.67
N ASP A 134 -12.58 25.72 -11.25
CA ASP A 134 -12.99 24.70 -12.21
C ASP A 134 -11.97 24.52 -13.34
N ASP A 135 -11.43 25.62 -13.87
CA ASP A 135 -10.46 25.59 -14.97
C ASP A 135 -9.12 25.00 -14.55
N LEU A 136 -8.67 25.24 -13.32
CA LEU A 136 -7.42 24.68 -12.80
C LEU A 136 -7.54 23.18 -12.54
N LEU A 137 -8.69 22.75 -11.99
CA LEU A 137 -8.98 21.33 -11.82
C LEU A 137 -9.01 20.60 -13.17
N LEU A 138 -9.57 21.21 -14.21
CA LEU A 138 -9.56 20.64 -15.56
C LEU A 138 -8.13 20.44 -16.09
N GLU A 139 -7.26 21.43 -15.93
CA GLU A 139 -5.85 21.34 -16.34
C GLU A 139 -5.10 20.21 -15.61
N LEU A 140 -5.37 20.05 -14.30
CA LEU A 140 -4.74 18.99 -13.51
C LEU A 140 -5.28 17.60 -13.84
N VAL A 141 -6.60 17.45 -14.05
CA VAL A 141 -7.21 16.20 -14.52
C VAL A 141 -6.60 15.81 -15.87
N ASP A 142 -6.48 16.77 -16.79
CA ASP A 142 -5.85 16.57 -18.09
C ASP A 142 -4.39 16.14 -17.99
N TYR A 143 -3.63 16.74 -17.07
CA TYR A 143 -2.26 16.33 -16.77
C TYR A 143 -2.21 14.89 -16.25
N CYS A 144 -3.02 14.56 -15.24
CA CYS A 144 -3.08 13.21 -14.68
C CYS A 144 -3.42 12.18 -15.76
N MET A 145 -4.44 12.44 -16.58
CA MET A 145 -4.85 11.52 -17.63
C MET A 145 -3.78 11.33 -18.72
N ARG A 146 -2.96 12.35 -19.04
CA ARG A 146 -1.80 12.17 -19.93
C ARG A 146 -0.74 11.26 -19.32
N LYS A 147 -0.43 11.43 -18.02
CA LYS A 147 0.53 10.59 -17.29
C LYS A 147 0.05 9.16 -17.17
N LEU A 148 -1.23 8.95 -16.84
CA LEU A 148 -1.83 7.61 -16.79
C LEU A 148 -1.89 6.94 -18.17
N SER A 149 -2.19 7.70 -19.23
CA SER A 149 -2.16 7.18 -20.60
C SER A 149 -0.76 6.72 -20.99
N TRP A 150 0.28 7.48 -20.62
CA TRP A 150 1.67 7.08 -20.82
C TRP A 150 2.01 5.81 -20.02
N LEU A 151 1.57 5.73 -18.77
CA LEU A 151 1.82 4.59 -17.89
C LEU A 151 1.15 3.29 -18.37
N VAL A 152 -0.12 3.37 -18.80
CA VAL A 152 -0.84 2.23 -19.40
C VAL A 152 -0.21 1.80 -20.72
N GLY A 153 0.32 2.76 -21.49
CA GLY A 153 0.99 2.50 -22.76
C GLY A 153 2.41 1.95 -22.63
N LEU A 154 3.00 1.93 -21.43
CA LEU A 154 4.39 1.52 -21.20
C LEU A 154 4.50 0.02 -20.91
N PRO A 155 5.16 -0.78 -21.78
CA PRO A 155 5.37 -2.20 -21.52
C PRO A 155 6.26 -2.43 -20.30
N ARG A 156 5.98 -3.47 -19.51
CA ARG A 156 6.77 -3.79 -18.30
C ARG A 156 8.22 -4.10 -18.63
N GLU A 157 8.47 -4.72 -19.78
CA GLU A 157 9.80 -5.05 -20.27
C GLU A 157 10.64 -3.77 -20.46
N ARG A 158 10.02 -2.69 -20.98
CA ARG A 158 10.69 -1.39 -21.13
C ARG A 158 11.11 -0.82 -19.78
N ILE A 159 10.28 -0.97 -18.75
CA ILE A 159 10.61 -0.54 -17.37
C ILE A 159 11.82 -1.34 -16.87
N THR A 160 11.85 -2.66 -17.09
CA THR A 160 12.96 -3.50 -16.63
C THR A 160 14.27 -3.21 -17.33
N GLU A 161 14.24 -2.97 -18.64
CA GLU A 161 15.42 -2.67 -19.45
C GLU A 161 15.93 -1.25 -19.20
N GLY A 162 14.99 -0.28 -19.18
CA GLY A 162 15.24 1.14 -19.18
C GLY A 162 15.44 1.79 -17.82
N THR A 163 15.31 1.05 -16.71
CA THR A 163 15.47 1.60 -15.35
C THR A 163 16.43 0.78 -14.49
N ILE A 164 16.83 1.31 -13.33
CA ILE A 164 17.62 0.59 -12.32
C ILE A 164 16.79 -0.26 -11.36
N PHE A 165 15.47 -0.13 -11.37
CA PHE A 165 14.55 -0.69 -10.35
C PHE A 165 14.72 -2.19 -10.09
N HIS A 166 15.16 -2.93 -11.11
CA HIS A 166 15.26 -4.39 -11.06
C HIS A 166 16.67 -4.92 -11.28
N LYS A 167 17.67 -4.04 -11.37
CA LYS A 167 19.07 -4.40 -11.60
C LYS A 167 19.77 -4.76 -10.29
N THR A 168 20.60 -5.80 -10.33
CA THR A 168 21.45 -6.21 -9.23
C THR A 168 22.67 -5.29 -9.09
N GLY A 169 23.35 -5.29 -7.94
CA GLY A 169 24.54 -4.45 -7.74
C GLY A 169 25.62 -4.63 -8.81
N SER A 170 25.84 -5.86 -9.29
CA SER A 170 26.77 -6.15 -10.38
C SER A 170 26.31 -5.54 -11.72
N GLU A 171 25.03 -5.66 -12.05
CA GLU A 171 24.43 -5.09 -13.26
C GLU A 171 24.43 -3.55 -13.21
N LEU A 172 24.19 -2.96 -12.04
CA LEU A 172 24.27 -1.50 -11.83
C LEU A 172 25.67 -0.99 -12.12
N VAL A 173 26.70 -1.65 -11.57
CA VAL A 173 28.10 -1.24 -11.79
C VAL A 173 28.45 -1.35 -13.28
N GLN A 174 28.09 -2.44 -13.95
CA GLN A 174 28.33 -2.60 -15.38
C GLN A 174 27.63 -1.51 -16.20
N MET A 175 26.39 -1.21 -15.85
CA MET A 175 25.58 -0.26 -16.58
C MET A 175 26.07 1.19 -16.37
N VAL A 176 26.41 1.59 -15.14
CA VAL A 176 27.00 2.91 -14.85
C VAL A 176 28.34 3.10 -15.55
N GLN A 177 29.15 2.04 -15.70
CA GLN A 177 30.42 2.11 -16.40
C GLN A 177 30.28 2.19 -17.92
N ALA A 178 29.19 1.67 -18.48
CA ALA A 178 28.95 1.60 -19.92
C ALA A 178 28.10 2.75 -20.47
N GLN A 179 27.31 3.43 -19.63
CA GLN A 179 26.33 4.42 -20.06
C GLN A 179 26.95 5.78 -20.36
N SER A 180 26.50 6.37 -21.47
CA SER A 180 26.74 7.79 -21.77
C SER A 180 25.89 8.72 -20.88
N PRO A 181 26.29 9.99 -20.68
CA PRO A 181 25.48 10.97 -19.92
C PRO A 181 24.04 11.11 -20.43
N ARG A 182 23.85 10.96 -21.75
CA ARG A 182 22.53 11.00 -22.38
C ARG A 182 21.67 9.78 -22.05
N GLU A 183 22.25 8.59 -22.07
CA GLU A 183 21.55 7.36 -21.69
C GLU A 183 21.18 7.37 -20.19
N GLU A 184 22.08 7.89 -19.35
CA GLU A 184 21.81 8.10 -17.93
C GLU A 184 20.64 9.07 -17.71
N LEU A 185 20.61 10.20 -18.43
CA LEU A 185 19.52 11.17 -18.34
C LEU A 185 18.18 10.57 -18.80
N GLU A 186 18.16 9.82 -19.91
CA GLU A 186 16.92 9.18 -20.38
C GLU A 186 16.42 8.11 -19.40
N ARG A 187 17.34 7.37 -18.77
CA ARG A 187 17.02 6.42 -17.70
C ARG A 187 16.39 7.13 -16.49
N GLN A 188 17.05 8.17 -15.98
CA GLN A 188 16.54 8.99 -14.87
C GLN A 188 15.17 9.59 -15.21
N ARG A 189 15.00 10.09 -16.44
CA ARG A 189 13.73 10.61 -16.93
C ARG A 189 12.64 9.54 -16.91
N MET A 190 12.91 8.32 -17.39
CA MET A 190 11.94 7.24 -17.35
C MET A 190 11.55 6.86 -15.92
N GLU A 191 12.52 6.81 -15.00
CA GLU A 191 12.28 6.50 -13.59
C GLU A 191 11.43 7.57 -12.90
N ILE A 192 11.73 8.84 -13.14
CA ILE A 192 10.98 9.98 -12.62
C ILE A 192 9.57 10.01 -13.22
N GLU A 193 9.43 9.80 -14.53
CA GLU A 193 8.13 9.78 -15.21
C GLU A 193 7.24 8.65 -14.68
N PHE A 194 7.81 7.46 -14.42
CA PHE A 194 7.10 6.36 -13.77
C PHE A 194 6.59 6.75 -12.37
N ARG A 195 7.46 7.33 -11.54
CA ARG A 195 7.13 7.79 -10.18
C ARG A 195 6.01 8.82 -10.19
N VAL A 196 6.13 9.83 -11.05
CA VAL A 196 5.12 10.89 -11.23
C VAL A 196 3.81 10.29 -11.70
N ALA A 197 3.82 9.40 -12.69
CA ALA A 197 2.60 8.80 -13.21
C ALA A 197 1.86 7.96 -12.17
N VAL A 198 2.58 7.21 -11.33
CA VAL A 198 1.97 6.48 -10.20
C VAL A 198 1.30 7.45 -9.22
N GLN A 199 1.94 8.58 -8.89
CA GLN A 199 1.34 9.58 -7.98
C GLN A 199 0.12 10.28 -8.57
N THR A 200 0.07 10.46 -9.89
CA THR A 200 -1.14 11.01 -10.53
C THR A 200 -2.37 10.12 -10.35
N VAL A 201 -2.21 8.81 -10.06
CA VAL A 201 -3.34 7.95 -9.64
C VAL A 201 -3.93 8.45 -8.33
N THR A 202 -3.09 8.78 -7.34
CA THR A 202 -3.52 9.30 -6.04
C THR A 202 -4.23 10.65 -6.19
N ILE A 203 -3.64 11.57 -6.97
CA ILE A 203 -4.25 12.89 -7.24
C ILE A 203 -5.61 12.70 -7.91
N LEU A 204 -5.71 11.83 -8.92
CA LEU A 204 -6.96 11.55 -9.60
C LEU A 204 -8.00 10.92 -8.64
N ARG A 205 -7.57 10.07 -7.71
CA ARG A 205 -8.44 9.51 -6.66
C ARG A 205 -9.00 10.62 -5.76
N TYR A 206 -8.19 11.57 -5.31
CA TYR A 206 -8.67 12.69 -4.49
C TYR A 206 -9.70 13.56 -5.23
N VAL A 207 -9.49 13.80 -6.53
CA VAL A 207 -10.50 14.48 -7.36
C VAL A 207 -11.77 13.64 -7.48
N ALA A 208 -11.66 12.33 -7.72
CA ALA A 208 -12.80 11.42 -7.84
C ALA A 208 -13.60 11.31 -6.53
N GLU A 209 -12.94 11.33 -5.39
CA GLU A 209 -13.57 11.33 -4.06
C GLU A 209 -14.51 12.52 -3.87
N ARG A 210 -14.16 13.67 -4.47
CA ARG A 210 -14.96 14.89 -4.39
C ARG A 210 -15.95 15.09 -5.54
N LEU A 211 -16.16 14.08 -6.39
CA LEU A 211 -16.99 14.17 -7.62
C LEU A 211 -18.39 14.79 -7.44
N GLN A 212 -19.00 14.65 -6.26
CA GLN A 212 -20.32 15.24 -5.95
C GLN A 212 -20.30 16.76 -5.74
N ALA A 213 -19.16 17.33 -5.36
CA ALA A 213 -18.98 18.76 -5.14
C ALA A 213 -18.39 19.47 -6.38
N LEU A 214 -17.95 18.70 -7.38
CA LEU A 214 -17.31 19.22 -8.57
C LEU A 214 -18.31 19.73 -9.62
N PRO A 215 -17.93 20.74 -10.40
CA PRO A 215 -18.73 21.22 -11.53
C PRO A 215 -18.89 20.14 -12.61
N LEU A 216 -20.00 20.21 -13.35
CA LEU A 216 -20.31 19.25 -14.43
C LEU A 216 -19.22 19.19 -15.52
N SER A 217 -18.53 20.31 -15.77
CA SER A 217 -17.42 20.38 -16.72
C SER A 217 -16.30 19.41 -16.36
N VAL A 218 -15.90 19.36 -15.08
CA VAL A 218 -14.86 18.46 -14.57
C VAL A 218 -15.35 17.01 -14.56
N VAL A 219 -16.60 16.77 -14.14
CA VAL A 219 -17.20 15.43 -14.13
C VAL A 219 -17.24 14.84 -15.55
N SER A 220 -17.73 15.58 -16.53
CA SER A 220 -17.78 15.13 -17.94
C SER A 220 -16.38 15.00 -18.55
N ARG A 221 -15.43 15.85 -18.16
CA ARG A 221 -14.02 15.71 -18.57
C ARG A 221 -13.44 14.36 -18.13
N LEU A 222 -13.70 13.98 -16.88
CA LEU A 222 -13.18 12.78 -16.26
C LEU A 222 -13.85 11.52 -16.79
N LEU A 223 -15.18 11.51 -16.88
CA LEU A 223 -16.00 10.34 -17.20
C LEU A 223 -16.21 10.15 -18.71
N ASP A 224 -16.44 11.22 -19.47
CA ASP A 224 -16.80 11.12 -20.88
C ASP A 224 -15.60 11.31 -21.80
N LYS A 225 -14.84 12.41 -21.62
CA LYS A 225 -13.74 12.73 -22.53
C LYS A 225 -12.55 11.78 -22.36
N HIS A 226 -12.09 11.61 -21.12
CA HIS A 226 -10.92 10.77 -20.84
C HIS A 226 -11.27 9.33 -20.50
N ASP A 227 -12.52 9.06 -20.14
CA ASP A 227 -12.98 7.75 -19.65
C ASP A 227 -12.02 7.18 -18.59
N ALA A 228 -11.83 7.95 -17.51
CA ALA A 228 -10.89 7.62 -16.44
C ALA A 228 -11.16 6.22 -15.85
N LEU A 229 -12.42 5.79 -15.79
CA LEU A 229 -12.80 4.44 -15.37
C LEU A 229 -12.11 3.36 -16.21
N LEU A 230 -12.15 3.45 -17.54
CA LEU A 230 -11.51 2.45 -18.39
C LEU A 230 -9.98 2.49 -18.32
N THR A 231 -9.41 3.67 -18.06
CA THR A 231 -7.97 3.78 -17.79
C THR A 231 -7.58 3.06 -16.50
N LEU A 232 -8.38 3.23 -15.43
CA LEU A 232 -8.17 2.52 -14.16
C LEU A 232 -8.39 1.01 -14.31
N VAL A 233 -9.36 0.57 -15.10
CA VAL A 233 -9.56 -0.85 -15.46
C VAL A 233 -8.29 -1.44 -16.08
N ALA A 234 -7.68 -0.73 -17.03
CA ALA A 234 -6.44 -1.18 -17.67
C ALA A 234 -5.28 -1.31 -16.66
N LEU A 235 -5.20 -0.40 -15.68
CA LEU A 235 -4.21 -0.47 -14.60
C LEU A 235 -4.46 -1.64 -13.63
N VAL A 236 -5.71 -1.96 -13.32
CA VAL A 236 -6.05 -3.15 -12.50
C VAL A 236 -5.64 -4.44 -13.22
N GLU A 237 -5.89 -4.52 -14.53
CA GLU A 237 -5.53 -5.71 -15.30
C GLU A 237 -4.04 -5.87 -15.50
N ASN A 238 -3.34 -4.77 -15.72
CA ASN A 238 -1.92 -4.75 -16.01
C ASN A 238 -1.19 -3.79 -15.04
N PRO A 239 -1.10 -4.12 -13.74
CA PRO A 239 -0.49 -3.23 -12.76
C PRO A 239 1.00 -3.00 -13.07
N PRO A 240 1.40 -1.76 -13.42
CA PRO A 240 2.77 -1.45 -13.80
C PRO A 240 3.72 -1.44 -12.58
N TRP A 241 3.16 -1.38 -11.36
CA TRP A 241 3.84 -1.47 -10.07
C TRP A 241 4.03 -2.90 -9.55
N THR A 242 3.75 -3.94 -10.36
CA THR A 242 4.01 -5.33 -9.98
C THR A 242 4.99 -5.95 -10.96
N HIS A 243 6.08 -6.52 -10.45
CA HIS A 243 7.14 -7.10 -11.27
C HIS A 243 7.50 -8.51 -10.80
N LYS A 244 7.67 -9.42 -11.77
CA LYS A 244 8.12 -10.80 -11.56
C LYS A 244 9.58 -10.93 -12.00
N ALA A 245 10.49 -11.06 -11.06
CA ALA A 245 11.90 -11.32 -11.34
C ALA A 245 12.20 -12.82 -11.30
N VAL A 246 12.90 -13.34 -12.32
CA VAL A 246 13.40 -14.71 -12.33
C VAL A 246 14.89 -14.68 -12.01
N VAL A 247 15.27 -15.09 -10.81
CA VAL A 247 16.65 -15.11 -10.33
C VAL A 247 17.24 -16.49 -10.57
N LYS A 248 18.35 -16.56 -11.32
CA LYS A 248 19.11 -17.81 -11.51
C LYS A 248 20.00 -18.03 -10.28
N LEU A 249 19.77 -19.10 -9.53
CA LEU A 249 20.63 -19.45 -8.41
C LEU A 249 21.96 -20.05 -8.92
N PRO A 250 23.10 -19.77 -8.26
CA PRO A 250 24.34 -20.47 -8.54
C PRO A 250 24.18 -21.96 -8.23
N ALA A 251 24.81 -22.82 -9.03
CA ALA A 251 24.83 -24.26 -8.80
C ALA A 251 25.36 -24.55 -7.39
N LYS A 252 24.61 -25.34 -6.60
CA LYS A 252 25.13 -25.87 -5.33
C LYS A 252 26.36 -26.72 -5.64
N LYS A 253 27.47 -26.46 -4.95
CA LYS A 253 28.74 -27.20 -5.11
C LYS A 253 28.67 -28.68 -4.69
N ASP A 254 27.58 -29.12 -4.04
CA ASP A 254 27.55 -30.40 -3.35
C ASP A 254 26.76 -31.53 -4.03
N ASP A 255 26.02 -31.28 -5.12
CA ASP A 255 25.30 -32.33 -5.86
C ASP A 255 25.75 -32.38 -7.33
N ALA A 256 26.72 -33.27 -7.62
CA ALA A 256 27.25 -33.51 -8.95
C ALA A 256 26.25 -34.17 -9.93
N SER A 257 24.98 -34.38 -9.54
CA SER A 257 23.98 -35.10 -10.33
C SER A 257 22.79 -34.27 -10.82
N ASP A 258 22.67 -32.99 -10.45
CA ASP A 258 21.56 -32.15 -10.91
C ASP A 258 22.08 -30.82 -11.49
N LEU A 259 22.46 -30.86 -12.77
CA LEU A 259 22.96 -29.73 -13.56
C LEU A 259 21.83 -28.79 -14.04
N SER A 260 20.62 -28.89 -13.48
CA SER A 260 19.53 -28.00 -13.85
C SER A 260 19.68 -26.64 -13.15
N PRO A 261 19.73 -25.50 -13.88
CA PRO A 261 19.76 -24.19 -13.25
C PRO A 261 18.44 -23.98 -12.49
N ARG A 262 18.49 -24.03 -11.15
CA ARG A 262 17.33 -23.67 -10.32
C ARG A 262 17.07 -22.18 -10.47
N ALA A 263 15.93 -21.85 -11.08
CA ALA A 263 15.41 -20.50 -11.15
C ALA A 263 14.43 -20.29 -9.99
N GLU A 264 14.65 -19.23 -9.22
CA GLU A 264 13.74 -18.78 -8.18
C GLU A 264 12.94 -17.58 -8.70
N VAL A 265 11.62 -17.59 -8.51
CA VAL A 265 10.77 -16.45 -8.86
C VAL A 265 10.64 -15.54 -7.65
N LYS A 266 11.08 -14.30 -7.77
CA LYS A 266 10.90 -13.25 -6.76
C LYS A 266 9.91 -12.21 -7.26
N TRP A 267 8.96 -11.83 -6.42
CA TRP A 267 8.00 -10.79 -6.73
C TRP A 267 8.46 -9.47 -6.13
N LYS A 268 8.26 -8.38 -6.87
CA LYS A 268 8.46 -7.03 -6.38
C LYS A 268 7.18 -6.22 -6.59
N LYS A 269 6.81 -5.42 -5.60
CA LYS A 269 5.74 -4.41 -5.72
C LYS A 269 6.32 -3.03 -5.48
N PHE A 270 5.78 -2.02 -6.14
CA PHE A 270 6.12 -0.62 -5.92
C PHE A 270 5.17 -0.04 -4.88
N VAL A 271 5.73 0.44 -3.77
CA VAL A 271 5.02 0.97 -2.59
C VAL A 271 5.82 2.16 -2.07
N ASP A 272 5.13 3.26 -1.77
CA ASP A 272 5.72 4.50 -1.22
C ASP A 272 6.94 4.98 -1.99
N GLN A 273 6.78 5.05 -3.32
CA GLN A 273 7.82 5.44 -4.27
C GLN A 273 9.06 4.51 -4.25
N LYS A 274 8.97 3.27 -3.77
CA LYS A 274 10.09 2.33 -3.71
C LYS A 274 9.68 0.93 -4.15
N TRP A 275 10.59 0.21 -4.80
CA TRP A 275 10.37 -1.19 -5.15
C TRP A 275 10.79 -2.10 -4.00
N ILE A 276 9.82 -2.81 -3.42
CA ILE A 276 10.03 -3.76 -2.33
C ILE A 276 9.88 -5.20 -2.83
N THR A 277 10.63 -6.13 -2.25
CA THR A 277 10.47 -7.57 -2.54
C THR A 277 9.34 -8.12 -1.67
N VAL A 278 8.45 -8.92 -2.26
CA VAL A 278 7.26 -9.45 -1.59
C VAL A 278 7.32 -10.97 -1.59
N GLU A 279 7.06 -11.58 -0.43
CA GLU A 279 7.00 -13.03 -0.27
C GLU A 279 5.75 -13.61 -0.96
N PRO A 280 5.77 -14.88 -1.39
CA PRO A 280 4.62 -15.48 -2.09
C PRO A 280 3.30 -15.46 -1.29
N SER A 281 3.35 -15.48 0.04
CA SER A 281 2.17 -15.39 0.92
C SER A 281 1.48 -14.03 0.84
N ASP A 282 2.25 -12.97 0.59
CA ASP A 282 1.81 -11.59 0.70
C ASP A 282 1.51 -11.00 -0.70
N LEU A 283 1.62 -11.82 -1.76
CA LEU A 283 1.41 -11.37 -3.13
C LEU A 283 -0.01 -10.82 -3.36
N LEU A 284 -1.00 -11.42 -2.69
CA LEU A 284 -2.39 -10.99 -2.75
C LEU A 284 -2.72 -9.87 -1.75
N ALA A 285 -1.79 -9.51 -0.85
CA ALA A 285 -1.98 -8.39 0.05
C ALA A 285 -2.02 -7.09 -0.76
N LEU A 286 -3.04 -6.29 -0.49
CA LEU A 286 -3.28 -5.01 -1.13
C LEU A 286 -2.20 -4.01 -0.70
N THR A 287 -1.53 -3.40 -1.68
CA THR A 287 -0.61 -2.29 -1.42
C THR A 287 -1.33 -0.95 -1.41
N THR A 288 -0.67 0.08 -0.87
CA THR A 288 -1.18 1.47 -0.90
C THR A 288 -1.48 1.93 -2.33
N THR A 289 -0.58 1.66 -3.28
CA THR A 289 -0.74 2.00 -4.70
C THR A 289 -1.93 1.27 -5.34
N GLU A 290 -2.09 -0.03 -5.08
CA GLU A 290 -3.22 -0.81 -5.58
C GLU A 290 -4.55 -0.30 -4.98
N ALA A 291 -4.55 0.06 -3.69
CA ALA A 291 -5.71 0.63 -3.02
C ALA A 291 -6.17 1.95 -3.66
N GLN A 292 -5.24 2.83 -4.06
CA GLN A 292 -5.60 4.11 -4.72
C GLN A 292 -6.42 3.89 -5.99
N VAL A 293 -6.07 2.90 -6.81
CA VAL A 293 -6.80 2.58 -8.05
C VAL A 293 -8.21 2.09 -7.74
N TRP A 294 -8.32 1.16 -6.78
CA TRP A 294 -9.62 0.61 -6.39
C TRP A 294 -10.55 1.64 -5.75
N LEU A 295 -10.00 2.54 -4.92
CA LEU A 295 -10.74 3.67 -4.36
C LEU A 295 -11.22 4.63 -5.44
N ALA A 296 -10.36 4.95 -6.42
CA ALA A 296 -10.77 5.77 -7.56
C ALA A 296 -11.90 5.11 -8.37
N ILE A 297 -11.82 3.79 -8.60
CA ILE A 297 -12.91 3.04 -9.26
C ILE A 297 -14.19 3.10 -8.44
N TYR A 298 -14.12 2.88 -7.13
CA TYR A 298 -15.29 2.99 -6.24
C TYR A 298 -15.96 4.35 -6.39
N TYR A 299 -15.20 5.45 -6.30
CA TYR A 299 -15.78 6.79 -6.40
C TYR A 299 -16.35 7.10 -7.78
N LEU A 300 -15.71 6.64 -8.85
CA LEU A 300 -16.17 6.86 -10.22
C LEU A 300 -17.26 5.90 -10.69
N LEU A 301 -17.61 4.86 -9.92
CA LEU A 301 -18.61 3.86 -10.30
C LEU A 301 -19.82 3.84 -9.35
N CYS A 302 -19.57 3.99 -8.05
CA CYS A 302 -20.58 3.78 -7.02
C CYS A 302 -21.23 5.08 -6.53
N THR A 303 -20.61 6.24 -6.75
CA THR A 303 -21.21 7.52 -6.32
C THR A 303 -22.42 7.90 -7.17
N LYS A 304 -23.35 8.64 -6.57
CA LYS A 304 -24.56 9.12 -7.25
C LYS A 304 -24.21 9.96 -8.49
N SER A 305 -23.30 10.92 -8.34
CA SER A 305 -22.83 11.79 -9.44
C SER A 305 -22.28 10.94 -10.59
N ALA A 306 -21.41 9.97 -10.30
CA ALA A 306 -20.89 9.07 -11.33
C ALA A 306 -22.01 8.31 -12.06
N ARG A 307 -22.97 7.71 -11.35
CA ARG A 307 -24.04 6.91 -11.95
C ARG A 307 -25.01 7.73 -12.80
N GLU A 308 -25.23 9.00 -12.44
CA GLU A 308 -26.11 9.90 -13.19
C GLU A 308 -25.43 10.42 -14.48
N HIS A 309 -24.10 10.48 -14.49
CA HIS A 309 -23.33 11.06 -15.58
C HIS A 309 -22.69 10.02 -16.51
N TYR A 310 -22.17 8.91 -16.00
CA TYR A 310 -21.46 7.91 -16.77
C TYR A 310 -22.40 7.09 -17.65
N GLU A 311 -22.28 7.25 -18.97
CA GLU A 311 -23.02 6.43 -19.93
C GLU A 311 -22.36 5.05 -20.09
N VAL A 312 -23.06 3.99 -19.69
CA VAL A 312 -22.58 2.62 -19.85
C VAL A 312 -22.98 2.07 -21.21
N THR A 313 -22.09 2.21 -22.19
CA THR A 313 -22.21 1.56 -23.51
C THR A 313 -21.87 0.06 -23.42
N GLN A 314 -22.23 -0.72 -24.45
CA GLN A 314 -21.88 -2.14 -24.49
C GLN A 314 -20.36 -2.37 -24.38
N TYR A 315 -19.57 -1.54 -25.08
CA TYR A 315 -18.10 -1.60 -24.98
C TYR A 315 -17.61 -1.31 -23.57
N ARG A 316 -18.09 -0.23 -22.93
CA ARG A 316 -17.73 0.13 -21.54
C ARG A 316 -18.12 -0.97 -20.56
N LYS A 317 -19.32 -1.53 -20.69
CA LYS A 317 -19.78 -2.68 -19.91
C LYS A 317 -18.81 -3.85 -20.04
N ASP A 318 -18.47 -4.25 -21.26
CA ASP A 318 -17.59 -5.39 -21.50
C ASP A 318 -16.20 -5.16 -20.89
N GLN A 319 -15.67 -3.93 -20.93
CA GLN A 319 -14.40 -3.60 -20.29
C GLN A 319 -14.50 -3.60 -18.75
N LEU A 320 -15.52 -2.97 -18.17
CA LEU A 320 -15.72 -2.92 -16.72
C LEU A 320 -15.86 -4.33 -16.12
N LEU A 321 -16.58 -5.23 -16.77
CA LEU A 321 -16.75 -6.59 -16.27
C LEU A 321 -15.45 -7.41 -16.23
N ARG A 322 -14.38 -6.98 -16.93
CA ARG A 322 -13.07 -7.67 -16.88
C ARG A 322 -12.43 -7.60 -15.51
N ILE A 323 -12.70 -6.56 -14.72
CA ILE A 323 -12.06 -6.39 -13.41
C ILE A 323 -12.69 -7.26 -12.33
N ARG A 324 -13.89 -7.83 -12.58
CA ARG A 324 -14.63 -8.66 -11.62
C ARG A 324 -13.80 -9.83 -11.09
N LYS A 325 -12.96 -10.44 -11.92
CA LYS A 325 -12.09 -11.56 -11.54
C LYS A 325 -10.96 -11.20 -10.56
N TYR A 326 -10.66 -9.92 -10.39
CA TYR A 326 -9.65 -9.45 -9.43
C TYR A 326 -10.25 -9.09 -8.06
N LEU A 327 -11.59 -9.00 -7.96
CA LEU A 327 -12.31 -8.85 -6.69
C LEU A 327 -12.41 -10.21 -5.99
N ASN A 328 -11.39 -10.55 -5.20
CA ASN A 328 -11.37 -11.75 -4.37
C ASN A 328 -11.77 -11.42 -2.92
N GLU A 329 -12.11 -12.45 -2.14
CA GLU A 329 -12.57 -12.29 -0.75
C GLU A 329 -11.53 -11.57 0.13
N LEU A 330 -10.23 -11.82 -0.07
CA LEU A 330 -9.16 -11.13 0.66
C LEU A 330 -9.13 -9.62 0.35
N LEU A 331 -9.33 -9.24 -0.91
CA LEU A 331 -9.37 -7.84 -1.33
C LEU A 331 -10.58 -7.12 -0.71
N VAL A 332 -11.74 -7.78 -0.64
CA VAL A 332 -12.94 -7.23 -0.01
C VAL A 332 -12.77 -7.18 1.52
N ASP A 333 -12.12 -8.15 2.14
CA ASP A 333 -11.79 -8.13 3.57
C ASP A 333 -10.84 -6.97 3.92
N GLN A 334 -9.83 -6.73 3.07
CA GLN A 334 -8.88 -5.63 3.23
C GLN A 334 -9.48 -4.24 2.91
N LEU A 335 -10.44 -4.18 1.97
CA LEU A 335 -11.09 -2.95 1.54
C LEU A 335 -12.62 -3.15 1.39
N PRO A 336 -13.40 -3.14 2.49
CA PRO A 336 -14.83 -3.54 2.50
C PRO A 336 -15.75 -2.76 1.57
N LEU A 337 -15.44 -1.49 1.28
CA LEU A 337 -16.16 -0.65 0.32
C LEU A 337 -16.17 -1.23 -1.11
N LEU A 338 -15.28 -2.17 -1.43
CA LEU A 338 -15.30 -2.87 -2.72
C LEU A 338 -16.44 -3.88 -2.85
N ALA A 339 -17.13 -4.25 -1.76
CA ALA A 339 -18.36 -5.00 -1.83
C ALA A 339 -19.42 -4.27 -2.69
N ASP A 340 -19.47 -2.93 -2.62
CA ASP A 340 -20.38 -2.13 -3.45
C ASP A 340 -19.97 -2.15 -4.93
N VAL A 341 -18.67 -2.12 -5.21
CA VAL A 341 -18.14 -2.28 -6.58
C VAL A 341 -18.50 -3.64 -7.13
N GLN A 342 -18.28 -4.71 -6.35
CA GLN A 342 -18.64 -6.07 -6.73
C GLN A 342 -20.13 -6.20 -7.03
N ARG A 343 -20.98 -5.70 -6.14
CA ARG A 343 -22.43 -5.69 -6.32
C ARG A 343 -22.84 -4.94 -7.58
N TYR A 344 -22.27 -3.76 -7.82
CA TYR A 344 -22.57 -2.98 -9.02
C TYR A 344 -22.17 -3.73 -10.30
N LEU A 345 -21.00 -4.37 -10.33
CA LEU A 345 -20.56 -5.17 -11.47
C LEU A 345 -21.43 -6.42 -11.67
N ASP A 346 -21.89 -7.06 -10.60
CA ASP A 346 -22.82 -8.19 -10.65
C ASP A 346 -24.18 -7.78 -11.23
N GLU A 347 -24.72 -6.65 -10.78
CA GLU A 347 -25.94 -6.05 -11.34
C GLU A 347 -25.75 -5.70 -12.83
N LEU A 348 -24.63 -5.05 -13.17
CA LEU A 348 -24.30 -4.66 -14.54
C LEU A 348 -24.16 -5.85 -15.49
N ALA A 349 -23.65 -7.00 -15.01
CA ALA A 349 -23.54 -8.21 -15.81
C ALA A 349 -24.90 -8.68 -16.33
N ILE A 350 -25.95 -8.56 -15.52
CA ILE A 350 -27.32 -8.99 -15.83
C ILE A 350 -28.04 -7.95 -16.70
N VAL A 351 -27.77 -6.65 -16.52
CA VAL A 351 -28.41 -5.56 -17.27
C VAL A 351 -28.09 -5.68 -18.76
N GLN A 352 -29.11 -5.86 -19.60
CA GLN A 352 -28.93 -5.76 -21.06
C GLN A 352 -28.80 -4.29 -21.45
N VAL A 353 -27.61 -3.87 -21.87
CA VAL A 353 -27.41 -2.55 -22.46
C VAL A 353 -28.03 -2.58 -23.86
N GLY A 354 -29.18 -1.93 -24.03
CA GLY A 354 -29.84 -1.88 -25.32
C GLY A 354 -28.93 -1.26 -26.38
N SER A 355 -28.94 -1.79 -27.61
CA SER A 355 -28.23 -1.22 -28.77
C SER A 355 -28.69 0.21 -29.13
N THR A 356 -29.72 0.71 -28.45
CA THR A 356 -30.33 2.03 -28.59
C THR A 356 -30.16 2.89 -27.32
N SER A 357 -29.04 2.77 -26.59
CA SER A 357 -28.68 3.77 -25.55
C SER A 357 -28.29 5.13 -26.15
N VAL A 358 -28.98 5.57 -27.20
CA VAL A 358 -29.01 6.97 -27.66
C VAL A 358 -30.20 7.71 -27.01
N LEU A 359 -30.88 7.09 -26.06
CA LEU A 359 -32.00 7.67 -25.34
C LEU A 359 -31.50 8.43 -24.10
N GLY A 360 -31.17 9.71 -24.28
CA GLY A 360 -31.49 10.67 -23.22
C GLY A 360 -30.57 11.86 -22.95
N LYS A 361 -29.48 12.12 -23.68
CA LYS A 361 -28.71 13.37 -23.49
C LYS A 361 -28.25 13.99 -24.81
N ASN A 362 -29.20 14.54 -25.57
CA ASN A 362 -28.89 15.68 -26.47
C ASN A 362 -28.69 16.95 -25.62
N GLY A 363 -27.89 16.87 -24.57
CA GLY A 363 -27.44 18.02 -23.82
C GLY A 363 -26.31 18.66 -24.61
N LEU A 364 -26.44 19.93 -24.95
CA LEU A 364 -25.29 20.72 -25.37
C LEU A 364 -24.31 20.76 -24.18
N VAL A 365 -23.34 19.85 -24.15
CA VAL A 365 -22.24 19.89 -23.19
C VAL A 365 -21.25 20.91 -23.73
N MET A 366 -21.25 22.10 -23.13
CA MET A 366 -20.24 23.11 -23.39
C MET A 366 -18.94 22.62 -22.76
N GLU A 367 -18.06 22.06 -23.58
CA GLU A 367 -16.76 21.57 -23.13
C GLU A 367 -15.88 22.76 -22.78
N ALA A 368 -15.50 22.86 -21.51
CA ALA A 368 -14.50 23.81 -21.06
C ALA A 368 -13.13 23.41 -21.63
N VAL A 369 -12.46 24.38 -22.29
CA VAL A 369 -11.17 24.16 -22.94
C VAL A 369 -10.05 24.56 -21.98
N PRO A 370 -9.09 23.67 -21.67
CA PRO A 370 -7.93 24.01 -20.85
C PRO A 370 -7.17 25.18 -21.49
N TYR A 371 -7.06 26.31 -20.79
CA TYR A 371 -6.53 27.55 -21.35
C TYR A 371 -5.05 27.78 -21.00
N LEU A 372 -4.57 27.30 -19.86
CA LEU A 372 -3.19 27.54 -19.40
C LEU A 372 -2.20 26.81 -20.28
N ARG A 373 -2.41 25.50 -20.47
CA ARG A 373 -1.54 24.70 -21.32
C ARG A 373 -1.56 25.20 -22.76
N ASP A 374 -2.76 25.48 -23.28
CA ASP A 374 -2.94 26.01 -24.63
C ASP A 374 -2.24 27.36 -24.83
N ARG A 375 -2.31 28.26 -23.84
CA ARG A 375 -1.60 29.55 -23.84
C ARG A 375 -0.09 29.34 -23.92
N ILE A 376 0.47 28.43 -23.11
CA ILE A 376 1.91 28.12 -23.14
C ILE A 376 2.29 27.54 -24.51
N VAL A 377 1.53 26.58 -25.04
CA VAL A 377 1.80 25.98 -26.35
C VAL A 377 1.76 27.04 -27.46
N ARG A 378 0.71 27.87 -27.53
CA ARG A 378 0.60 28.91 -28.57
C ARG A 378 1.77 29.90 -28.53
N THR A 379 2.26 30.21 -27.34
CA THR A 379 3.34 31.19 -27.13
C THR A 379 4.71 30.62 -27.48
N PHE A 380 5.00 29.37 -27.08
CA PHE A 380 6.35 28.81 -27.14
C PHE A 380 6.58 27.79 -28.26
N ARG A 381 5.52 27.22 -28.87
CA ARG A 381 5.65 26.29 -30.00
C ARG A 381 6.58 26.75 -31.12
N PRO A 382 6.52 28.01 -31.61
CA PRO A 382 7.44 28.47 -32.65
C PRO A 382 8.88 28.66 -32.14
N LYS A 383 9.09 28.76 -30.82
CA LYS A 383 10.37 29.09 -30.20
C LYS A 383 11.14 27.89 -29.66
N TYR A 384 10.58 26.68 -29.64
CA TYR A 384 11.26 25.52 -29.01
C TYR A 384 12.67 25.26 -29.53
N GLN A 385 12.92 25.44 -30.83
CA GLN A 385 14.25 25.27 -31.42
C GLN A 385 15.24 26.35 -30.97
N GLU A 386 14.80 27.61 -30.94
CA GLU A 386 15.59 28.75 -30.44
C GLU A 386 15.92 28.55 -28.95
N LEU A 387 14.92 28.13 -28.16
CA LEU A 387 15.11 27.87 -26.74
C LEU A 387 16.15 26.78 -26.47
N ALA A 388 16.15 25.72 -27.28
CA ALA A 388 17.12 24.64 -27.18
C ALA A 388 18.54 25.11 -27.52
N GLN A 389 18.70 25.93 -28.58
CA GLN A 389 19.99 26.48 -28.97
C GLN A 389 20.57 27.40 -27.88
N GLU A 390 19.78 28.33 -27.36
CA GLU A 390 20.19 29.21 -26.27
C GLU A 390 20.56 28.42 -25.00
N PHE A 391 19.82 27.36 -24.66
CA PHE A 391 20.16 26.50 -23.52
C PHE A 391 21.49 25.76 -23.76
N ASP A 392 21.73 25.26 -24.97
CA ASP A 392 22.99 24.62 -25.33
C ASP A 392 24.19 25.58 -25.27
N GLU A 393 24.00 26.84 -25.64
CA GLU A 393 25.01 27.90 -25.51
C GLU A 393 25.34 28.17 -24.04
N LEU A 394 24.31 28.32 -23.20
CA LEU A 394 24.46 28.51 -21.75
C LEU A 394 25.08 27.28 -21.07
N SER A 395 24.83 26.07 -21.58
CA SER A 395 25.35 24.83 -20.98
C SER A 395 26.89 24.78 -20.87
N VAL A 396 27.59 25.61 -21.64
CA VAL A 396 29.05 25.71 -21.62
C VAL A 396 29.56 26.35 -20.31
N SER A 397 28.77 27.22 -19.67
CA SER A 397 29.14 27.84 -18.40
C SER A 397 28.69 27.06 -17.17
N PHE A 398 27.94 25.96 -17.34
CA PHE A 398 27.47 25.15 -16.23
C PHE A 398 28.63 24.46 -15.51
N SER A 399 28.57 24.48 -14.18
CA SER A 399 29.56 23.85 -13.30
C SER A 399 28.91 22.72 -12.51
N ARG A 400 29.27 21.48 -12.84
CA ARG A 400 28.81 20.29 -12.10
C ARG A 400 29.17 20.37 -10.61
N GLY A 401 30.29 21.01 -10.26
CA GLY A 401 30.71 21.17 -8.86
C GLY A 401 29.79 22.09 -8.06
N GLU A 402 29.30 23.17 -8.68
CA GLU A 402 28.33 24.08 -8.06
C GLU A 402 26.98 23.38 -7.88
N ASP A 403 26.52 22.66 -8.91
CA ASP A 403 25.29 21.89 -8.88
C ASP A 403 25.35 20.75 -7.83
N LEU A 404 26.52 20.12 -7.65
CA LEU A 404 26.74 19.12 -6.60
C LEU A 404 26.69 19.74 -5.20
N LYS A 405 27.26 20.93 -5.03
CA LYS A 405 27.23 21.65 -3.76
C LYS A 405 25.80 22.01 -3.39
N ALA A 406 25.05 22.53 -4.35
CA ALA A 406 23.60 22.78 -4.24
C ALA A 406 22.82 21.54 -3.78
N LEU A 407 23.08 20.38 -4.39
CA LEU A 407 22.48 19.11 -3.97
C LEU A 407 22.88 18.72 -2.54
N ALA A 408 24.16 18.84 -2.20
CA ALA A 408 24.65 18.49 -0.87
C ALA A 408 24.04 19.36 0.23
N GLU A 409 23.83 20.65 -0.02
CA GLU A 409 23.17 21.57 0.90
C GLU A 409 21.72 21.17 1.19
N LEU A 410 21.00 20.64 0.19
CA LEU A 410 19.66 20.08 0.41
C LEU A 410 19.71 18.86 1.33
N TYR A 411 20.55 17.87 1.05
CA TYR A 411 20.64 16.63 1.86
C TYR A 411 21.23 16.84 3.27
N GLN A 412 21.84 17.99 3.54
CA GLN A 412 22.35 18.36 4.86
C GLN A 412 21.29 18.97 5.78
N MET A 413 20.04 19.17 5.34
CA MET A 413 19.01 19.69 6.24
C MET A 413 18.60 18.65 7.29
N ASP A 414 18.57 19.09 8.56
CA ASP A 414 18.24 18.25 9.71
C ASP A 414 16.82 17.65 9.58
N GLY A 415 16.71 16.32 9.65
CA GLY A 415 15.43 15.60 9.54
C GLY A 415 15.11 15.04 8.15
N ILE A 416 15.96 15.27 7.14
CA ILE A 416 15.81 14.62 5.83
C ILE A 416 16.02 13.11 5.91
N GLU A 417 16.93 12.65 6.77
CA GLU A 417 17.15 11.21 7.00
C GLU A 417 15.86 10.53 7.50
N GLU A 418 15.09 11.17 8.40
CA GLU A 418 13.79 10.68 8.88
C GLU A 418 12.74 10.59 7.75
N LEU A 419 12.75 11.52 6.78
CA LEU A 419 11.87 11.46 5.60
C LEU A 419 12.32 10.38 4.60
N LEU A 420 13.63 10.18 4.45
CA LEU A 420 14.21 9.19 3.53
C LEU A 420 14.08 7.76 4.07
N GLU A 421 14.23 7.59 5.37
CA GLU A 421 14.10 6.33 6.12
C GLU A 421 12.65 6.03 6.52
N GLY A 422 11.81 7.06 6.67
CA GLY A 422 10.43 7.03 7.19
C GLY A 422 9.38 6.27 6.38
N GLY A 423 9.79 5.54 5.35
CA GLY A 423 9.00 4.43 4.78
C GLY A 423 9.31 3.06 5.43
N SER A 424 10.15 3.02 6.46
CA SER A 424 10.56 1.80 7.16
C SER A 424 10.54 2.02 8.66
N GLY A 425 9.46 1.59 9.32
CA GLY A 425 9.40 1.37 10.76
C GLY A 425 8.85 2.55 11.55
N ALA A 426 7.55 2.49 11.86
CA ALA A 426 7.04 3.18 13.03
C ALA A 426 7.54 2.45 14.30
N GLY A 427 7.99 3.24 15.28
CA GLY A 427 7.86 2.91 16.69
C GLY A 427 9.02 2.16 17.35
N ASN A 428 10.11 2.84 17.65
CA ASN A 428 10.84 2.55 18.88
C ASN A 428 11.56 3.81 19.34
N ASN A 429 11.00 4.52 20.32
CA ASN A 429 11.75 5.39 21.21
C ASN A 429 10.99 5.53 22.53
N ASN A 430 11.53 4.84 23.54
CA ASN A 430 11.20 5.01 24.95
C ASN A 430 11.60 6.41 25.41
N ALA A 431 10.70 7.09 26.12
CA ALA A 431 11.06 8.15 27.07
C ALA A 431 10.10 8.10 28.26
N GLU A 432 10.63 7.66 29.40
CA GLU A 432 10.01 7.66 30.72
C GLU A 432 9.98 9.07 31.35
N SER A 433 9.10 9.18 32.36
CA SER A 433 9.01 10.12 33.51
C SER A 433 7.83 11.09 33.40
N GLY A 434 6.71 10.91 34.13
CA GLY A 434 6.51 11.05 35.60
C GLY A 434 5.62 12.29 35.81
N ASP A 435 4.57 12.40 36.62
CA ASP A 435 4.07 11.67 37.79
C ASP A 435 2.53 11.81 37.89
N GLU A 436 1.93 10.76 38.43
CA GLU A 436 0.76 10.61 39.33
C GLU A 436 -0.29 11.73 39.51
N GLU A 437 -1.57 11.37 39.35
CA GLU A 437 -2.61 11.57 40.38
C GLU A 437 -3.77 10.55 40.17
N GLU A 438 -4.13 9.86 41.26
CA GLU A 438 -5.07 8.75 41.39
C GLU A 438 -6.54 9.19 41.48
N GLU A 439 -7.47 8.43 40.87
CA GLU A 439 -8.82 8.22 41.42
C GLU A 439 -9.23 6.74 41.28
N GLU A 440 -9.55 6.12 42.42
CA GLU A 440 -9.95 4.72 42.60
C GLU A 440 -11.37 4.41 42.07
N ALA A 441 -11.56 3.24 41.44
CA ALA A 441 -12.79 2.43 41.61
C ALA A 441 -12.66 0.98 41.08
N ASN A 442 -12.57 0.02 42.01
CA ASN A 442 -13.16 -1.33 42.01
C ASN A 442 -12.94 -2.32 40.84
N GLY A 443 -12.06 -3.31 41.10
CA GLY A 443 -12.50 -4.70 41.33
C GLY A 443 -12.50 -5.70 40.15
N ASN A 444 -11.40 -6.46 40.05
CA ASN A 444 -11.20 -7.70 39.27
C ASN A 444 -11.18 -7.58 37.73
N GLU A 445 -10.11 -7.00 37.19
CA GLU A 445 -9.64 -7.31 35.83
C GLU A 445 -8.29 -8.03 35.91
N ASN A 446 -8.21 -9.17 35.21
CA ASN A 446 -7.04 -10.04 35.14
C ASN A 446 -5.87 -9.30 34.45
N ASN A 447 -4.94 -8.76 35.22
CA ASN A 447 -3.67 -8.21 34.70
C ASN A 447 -2.75 -9.32 34.15
N LEU A 448 -3.08 -9.85 32.97
CA LEU A 448 -2.24 -10.78 32.21
C LEU A 448 -0.95 -10.14 31.66
N ALA A 449 -0.90 -8.80 31.56
CA ALA A 449 0.23 -8.04 31.03
C ALA A 449 1.53 -8.18 31.86
N GLN A 450 1.45 -8.60 33.13
CA GLN A 450 2.63 -8.79 34.00
C GLN A 450 3.04 -10.27 34.19
N LEU A 451 2.38 -11.20 33.50
CA LEU A 451 2.58 -12.63 33.69
C LEU A 451 3.32 -13.25 32.51
N THR A 452 4.32 -14.08 32.81
CA THR A 452 5.12 -14.76 31.77
C THR A 452 4.49 -16.10 31.38
N PRO A 453 4.15 -16.34 30.11
CA PRO A 453 3.55 -17.62 29.70
C PRO A 453 4.59 -18.74 29.74
N THR A 454 4.24 -19.87 30.35
CA THR A 454 5.18 -20.99 30.57
C THR A 454 4.88 -22.22 29.72
N ARG A 455 3.63 -22.65 29.69
CA ARG A 455 3.18 -23.86 28.98
C ARG A 455 1.77 -23.71 28.44
N VAL A 456 1.47 -24.49 27.41
CA VAL A 456 0.15 -24.59 26.77
C VAL A 456 -0.20 -26.07 26.62
N ARG A 457 -1.39 -26.46 27.07
CA ARG A 457 -1.94 -27.81 26.91
C ARG A 457 -3.16 -27.73 26.01
N LEU A 458 -3.17 -28.56 24.98
CA LEU A 458 -4.29 -28.69 24.05
C LEU A 458 -4.93 -30.06 24.23
N LYS A 459 -6.26 -30.07 24.39
CA LYS A 459 -7.07 -31.28 24.43
C LYS A 459 -8.08 -31.24 23.29
N PHE A 460 -8.00 -32.20 22.39
CA PHE A 460 -8.92 -32.38 21.27
C PHE A 460 -9.84 -33.57 21.54
N LEU A 461 -11.13 -33.38 21.29
CA LEU A 461 -12.13 -34.44 21.36
C LEU A 461 -12.75 -34.60 19.98
N ASN A 462 -12.55 -35.76 19.36
CA ASN A 462 -13.15 -36.07 18.07
C ASN A 462 -14.62 -36.51 18.26
N PHE A 463 -15.53 -36.04 17.40
CA PHE A 463 -16.93 -36.46 17.44
C PHE A 463 -17.25 -37.44 16.31
N PRO A 464 -17.90 -38.58 16.58
CA PRO A 464 -18.42 -39.45 15.53
C PRO A 464 -19.61 -38.79 14.80
N LEU A 465 -19.64 -38.92 13.47
CA LEU A 465 -20.59 -38.30 12.51
C LEU A 465 -22.11 -38.51 12.80
N GLN A 466 -22.52 -39.24 13.84
CA GLN A 466 -23.91 -39.63 14.09
C GLN A 466 -24.63 -38.86 15.21
N GLN A 467 -23.99 -37.95 15.95
CA GLN A 467 -24.60 -37.34 17.16
C GLN A 467 -25.16 -35.90 17.01
N ARG A 468 -25.49 -35.41 15.81
CA ARG A 468 -26.12 -34.07 15.64
C ARG A 468 -27.40 -34.01 14.80
N MET A 469 -28.23 -35.05 14.81
CA MET A 469 -29.67 -34.83 14.54
C MET A 469 -30.39 -34.41 15.82
N GLY A 470 -30.27 -33.12 16.17
CA GLY A 470 -31.13 -32.53 17.19
C GLY A 470 -30.49 -31.39 17.99
N SER A 471 -30.33 -30.21 17.41
CA SER A 471 -30.99 -29.02 17.98
C SER A 471 -30.97 -27.89 16.95
N THR A 472 -32.18 -27.53 16.53
CA THR A 472 -32.51 -26.37 15.73
C THR A 472 -32.34 -25.09 16.55
N LYS A 473 -31.85 -24.04 15.89
CA LYS A 473 -31.97 -22.60 16.23
C LYS A 473 -33.01 -22.28 17.32
N LYS A 474 -32.61 -21.50 18.34
CA LYS A 474 -33.46 -20.51 19.06
C LYS A 474 -32.58 -19.55 19.91
N PRO A 475 -33.10 -18.38 20.36
CA PRO A 475 -32.47 -17.07 20.23
C PRO A 475 -31.97 -16.44 21.56
N LEU A 476 -31.48 -15.19 21.45
CA LEU A 476 -30.94 -14.26 22.46
C LEU A 476 -31.73 -14.11 23.80
N ILE A 477 -30.94 -13.87 24.89
CA ILE A 477 -31.21 -13.17 26.18
C ILE A 477 -31.40 -14.02 27.49
N VAL A 478 -30.36 -13.95 28.34
CA VAL A 478 -30.22 -13.74 29.81
C VAL A 478 -30.65 -14.80 30.87
N GLU A 479 -29.70 -14.97 31.81
CA GLU A 479 -29.77 -15.30 33.27
C GLU A 479 -29.33 -16.68 33.80
N LEU A 480 -28.85 -16.60 35.05
CA LEU A 480 -27.89 -17.42 35.80
C LEU A 480 -28.38 -18.80 36.27
N ASP A 481 -27.39 -19.63 36.59
CA ASP A 481 -27.38 -20.86 37.40
C ASP A 481 -28.19 -22.06 36.90
N ASP A 482 -27.48 -23.10 36.47
CA ASP A 482 -27.84 -24.48 36.81
C ASP A 482 -26.61 -25.40 36.70
N ASP A 483 -26.25 -25.99 37.85
CA ASP A 483 -25.27 -27.05 38.04
C ASP A 483 -25.81 -28.37 37.45
N GLU A 484 -25.23 -28.87 36.36
CA GLU A 484 -25.43 -30.26 35.91
C GLU A 484 -24.07 -30.89 35.54
N GLU A 485 -23.74 -31.98 36.24
CA GLU A 485 -22.50 -32.75 36.11
C GLU A 485 -22.33 -33.37 34.70
N PRO A 486 -21.10 -33.46 34.15
CA PRO A 486 -20.91 -34.02 32.81
C PRO A 486 -20.94 -35.55 32.81
N ILE A 487 -21.82 -36.06 31.95
CA ILE A 487 -21.97 -37.45 31.51
C ILE A 487 -20.61 -38.05 31.09
N GLN A 488 -20.28 -39.21 31.68
CA GLN A 488 -19.13 -40.04 31.31
C GLN A 488 -19.23 -40.47 29.84
N SER A 489 -18.35 -39.95 28.98
CA SER A 489 -18.17 -40.40 27.60
C SER A 489 -16.75 -40.94 27.39
N ASN A 490 -16.66 -41.98 26.57
CA ASN A 490 -15.54 -42.90 26.42
C ASN A 490 -14.15 -42.23 26.23
N GLN A 491 -13.15 -42.70 26.97
CA GLN A 491 -11.74 -42.28 26.96
C GLN A 491 -10.95 -42.55 25.64
N ALA A 492 -11.58 -43.03 24.58
CA ALA A 492 -10.87 -43.60 23.42
C ALA A 492 -10.48 -42.59 22.31
N ASP A 493 -11.05 -41.39 22.29
CA ASP A 493 -10.85 -40.40 21.20
C ASP A 493 -10.32 -39.03 21.67
N LEU A 494 -9.69 -39.00 22.85
CA LEU A 494 -9.06 -37.79 23.39
C LEU A 494 -7.59 -37.70 22.94
N VAL A 495 -7.26 -36.63 22.23
CA VAL A 495 -5.88 -36.30 21.84
C VAL A 495 -5.39 -35.15 22.72
N GLU A 496 -4.45 -35.42 23.62
CA GLU A 496 -3.88 -34.43 24.54
C GLU A 496 -2.39 -34.18 24.23
N VAL A 497 -2.01 -32.91 24.08
CA VAL A 497 -0.64 -32.51 23.78
C VAL A 497 -0.23 -31.30 24.63
N GLU A 498 0.93 -31.38 25.26
CA GLU A 498 1.52 -30.30 26.07
C GLU A 498 2.74 -29.69 25.37
N TYR A 499 2.76 -28.37 25.30
CA TYR A 499 3.78 -27.54 24.66
C TYR A 499 4.41 -26.58 25.67
N GLU A 500 5.71 -26.37 25.53
CA GLU A 500 6.48 -25.38 26.28
C GLU A 500 6.60 -24.08 25.44
N VAL A 501 6.51 -22.94 26.10
CA VAL A 501 6.60 -21.62 25.46
C VAL A 501 8.07 -21.24 25.29
N ASP A 502 8.52 -20.98 24.06
CA ASP A 502 9.88 -20.50 23.80
C ASP A 502 9.97 -18.99 23.97
N LEU A 503 10.32 -18.57 25.18
CA LEU A 503 10.49 -17.17 25.55
C LEU A 503 11.51 -16.44 24.67
N LYS A 504 12.49 -17.12 24.06
CA LYS A 504 13.48 -16.49 23.16
C LYS A 504 12.94 -16.18 21.77
N SER A 505 11.78 -16.73 21.42
CA SER A 505 11.12 -16.52 20.12
C SER A 505 10.12 -15.36 20.11
N GLN A 506 10.08 -14.58 21.20
CA GLN A 506 9.19 -13.44 21.37
C GLN A 506 9.31 -12.46 20.20
N LYS A 507 8.17 -12.16 19.56
CA LYS A 507 8.02 -11.07 18.60
C LYS A 507 6.87 -10.17 19.03
N THR A 508 7.12 -8.87 19.09
CA THR A 508 6.07 -7.88 19.29
C THR A 508 5.30 -7.72 17.98
N MET A 509 3.98 -7.81 18.05
CA MET A 509 3.08 -7.66 16.92
C MET A 509 2.11 -6.51 17.24
N GLU A 510 1.89 -5.63 16.27
CA GLU A 510 0.92 -4.54 16.39
C GLU A 510 -0.41 -4.96 15.75
N GLY A 511 -1.46 -5.10 16.55
CA GLY A 511 -2.83 -5.26 16.08
C GLY A 511 -3.53 -3.90 15.91
N LYS A 512 -4.70 -3.88 15.24
CA LYS A 512 -5.50 -2.65 15.03
C LYS A 512 -5.93 -1.95 16.33
N ALA A 513 -6.03 -2.69 17.44
CA ALA A 513 -6.50 -2.17 18.73
C ALA A 513 -5.53 -2.40 19.91
N LEU A 514 -4.66 -3.42 19.85
CA LEU A 514 -3.78 -3.83 20.95
C LEU A 514 -2.44 -4.36 20.43
N GLN A 515 -1.36 -4.10 21.16
CA GLN A 515 -0.07 -4.76 20.97
C GLN A 515 -0.08 -6.11 21.70
N TYR A 516 0.56 -7.13 21.10
CA TYR A 516 0.66 -8.45 21.71
C TYR A 516 2.02 -9.08 21.43
N HIS A 517 2.48 -9.91 22.37
CA HIS A 517 3.66 -10.75 22.21
C HIS A 517 3.29 -12.09 21.63
N ARG A 518 3.96 -12.47 20.54
CA ARG A 518 3.83 -13.78 19.90
C ARG A 518 5.04 -14.66 20.25
N PHE A 519 4.76 -15.85 20.79
CA PHE A 519 5.73 -16.88 21.13
C PHE A 519 5.52 -18.13 20.28
N ARG A 520 6.61 -18.81 19.92
CA ARG A 520 6.58 -20.14 19.32
C ARG A 520 6.44 -21.20 20.40
N LEU A 521 5.63 -22.22 20.14
CA LEU A 521 5.43 -23.35 21.04
C LEU A 521 6.26 -24.57 20.57
N HIS A 522 6.93 -25.24 21.49
CA HIS A 522 7.70 -26.46 21.22
C HIS A 522 7.11 -27.65 21.97
N LYS A 523 7.04 -28.81 21.32
CA LYS A 523 6.47 -30.03 21.93
C LYS A 523 7.34 -30.45 23.13
N SER A 524 6.75 -30.62 24.31
CA SER A 524 7.51 -31.03 25.50
C SER A 524 8.04 -32.47 25.35
N LYS A 525 9.22 -32.76 25.92
CA LYS A 525 9.89 -34.08 25.85
C LYS A 525 9.09 -35.22 26.51
N LYS A 526 8.03 -34.90 27.27
CA LYS A 526 7.13 -35.86 27.92
C LYS A 526 5.86 -36.17 27.12
N ALA A 527 5.65 -35.55 25.96
CA ALA A 527 4.43 -35.71 25.19
C ALA A 527 4.41 -37.03 24.41
N THR A 528 3.38 -37.84 24.64
CA THR A 528 3.04 -39.04 23.87
C THR A 528 2.71 -38.69 22.42
N ASP A 529 2.83 -39.69 21.53
CA ASP A 529 2.51 -39.50 20.12
C ASP A 529 1.00 -39.29 19.92
N VAL A 530 0.69 -38.42 18.96
CA VAL A 530 -0.61 -37.73 18.84
C VAL A 530 -1.47 -38.49 17.84
N GLY A 531 -2.66 -38.94 18.25
CA GLY A 531 -3.65 -39.49 17.32
C GLY A 531 -4.16 -38.44 16.32
N LEU A 532 -4.73 -38.88 15.20
CA LEU A 532 -5.29 -37.98 14.19
C LEU A 532 -6.48 -37.16 14.72
N ILE A 533 -6.52 -35.87 14.37
CA ILE A 533 -7.64 -34.97 14.66
C ILE A 533 -8.64 -35.02 13.50
N GLN A 534 -9.92 -35.27 13.79
CA GLN A 534 -10.95 -35.40 12.76
C GLN A 534 -11.50 -34.03 12.32
N SER A 535 -12.24 -34.01 11.20
CA SER A 535 -12.83 -32.78 10.63
C SER A 535 -13.76 -32.04 11.61
N HIS A 536 -14.44 -32.78 12.48
CA HIS A 536 -15.27 -32.26 13.56
C HIS A 536 -14.67 -32.65 14.91
N ALA A 537 -13.81 -31.78 15.43
CA ALA A 537 -13.21 -31.93 16.74
C ALA A 537 -13.41 -30.64 17.55
N SER A 538 -13.76 -30.78 18.83
CA SER A 538 -13.66 -29.66 19.78
C SER A 538 -12.24 -29.58 20.32
N VAL A 539 -11.79 -28.38 20.65
CA VAL A 539 -10.50 -28.15 21.29
C VAL A 539 -10.65 -27.29 22.53
N SER A 540 -9.93 -27.67 23.58
CA SER A 540 -9.71 -26.80 24.73
C SER A 540 -8.21 -26.56 24.93
N ALA A 541 -7.84 -25.30 25.10
CA ALA A 541 -6.48 -24.86 25.36
C ALA A 541 -6.38 -24.35 26.79
N GLN A 542 -5.45 -24.88 27.58
CA GLN A 542 -5.12 -24.38 28.90
C GLN A 542 -3.73 -23.76 28.84
N VAL A 543 -3.60 -22.49 29.21
CA VAL A 543 -2.36 -21.71 29.15
C VAL A 543 -1.96 -21.36 30.58
N TRP A 544 -0.73 -21.65 30.99
CA TRP A 544 -0.22 -21.30 32.31
C TRP A 544 0.73 -20.12 32.24
N PHE A 545 0.70 -19.30 33.29
CA PHE A 545 1.57 -18.16 33.46
C PHE A 545 2.25 -18.17 34.84
N SER A 546 3.49 -17.69 34.89
CA SER A 546 4.25 -17.42 36.12
C SER A 546 4.37 -15.93 36.40
N GLY A 547 4.06 -15.52 37.63
CA GLY A 547 4.26 -14.14 38.11
C GLY A 547 5.61 -13.95 38.80
N VAL A 548 6.04 -12.69 38.90
CA VAL A 548 7.38 -12.32 39.45
C VAL A 548 7.43 -12.45 40.99
N GLU A 549 6.30 -12.37 41.69
CA GLU A 549 6.28 -12.26 43.18
C GLU A 549 5.43 -13.30 43.93
N THR A 550 4.71 -14.20 43.26
CA THR A 550 3.91 -15.23 43.96
C THR A 550 4.12 -16.61 43.36
N SER A 551 4.32 -17.62 44.22
CA SER A 551 4.46 -19.05 43.84
C SER A 551 3.17 -19.68 43.29
N ARG A 552 2.23 -18.88 42.77
CA ARG A 552 0.95 -19.32 42.21
C ARG A 552 1.02 -19.25 40.69
N GLU A 553 1.00 -20.41 40.04
CA GLU A 553 0.74 -20.50 38.59
C GLU A 553 -0.70 -20.05 38.33
N HIS A 554 -0.89 -19.10 37.43
CA HIS A 554 -2.22 -18.71 36.95
C HIS A 554 -2.50 -19.49 35.67
N ASP A 555 -3.70 -20.07 35.53
CA ASP A 555 -4.09 -20.77 34.33
C ASP A 555 -5.34 -20.17 33.67
N LEU A 556 -5.32 -20.10 32.35
CA LEU A 556 -6.39 -19.60 31.52
C LEU A 556 -6.88 -20.72 30.60
N LYS A 557 -8.20 -20.92 30.54
CA LYS A 557 -8.82 -21.93 29.68
C LYS A 557 -9.57 -21.28 28.53
N LEU A 558 -9.22 -21.65 27.30
CA LEU A 558 -9.90 -21.30 26.06
C LEU A 558 -10.57 -22.57 25.51
N SER A 559 -11.73 -22.43 24.87
CA SER A 559 -12.42 -23.54 24.23
C SER A 559 -13.01 -23.14 22.89
N CYS A 560 -13.02 -24.09 21.96
CA CYS A 560 -13.70 -23.99 20.68
C CYS A 560 -14.48 -25.30 20.47
N ASP A 561 -15.80 -25.19 20.38
CA ASP A 561 -16.71 -26.35 20.36
C ASP A 561 -16.63 -27.15 19.04
N ASP A 562 -16.23 -26.50 17.94
CA ASP A 562 -16.04 -27.15 16.65
C ASP A 562 -15.00 -26.40 15.82
N LEU A 563 -13.88 -27.07 15.52
CA LEU A 563 -12.83 -26.52 14.67
C LEU A 563 -13.26 -26.31 13.21
N GLN A 564 -14.35 -26.96 12.76
CA GLN A 564 -14.85 -26.90 11.38
C GLN A 564 -13.72 -27.07 10.36
N LEU A 565 -12.97 -28.16 10.48
CA LEU A 565 -11.92 -28.51 9.53
C LEU A 565 -12.58 -29.15 8.29
N PRO A 566 -12.08 -28.90 7.06
CA PRO A 566 -12.61 -29.53 5.85
C PRO A 566 -12.63 -31.06 5.93
N GLU A 567 -13.54 -31.70 5.20
CA GLU A 567 -13.51 -33.17 5.04
C GLU A 567 -12.39 -33.58 4.07
N ILE A 568 -11.59 -34.58 4.45
CA ILE A 568 -10.50 -35.08 3.61
C ILE A 568 -11.05 -36.15 2.66
N GLU A 569 -11.28 -35.76 1.40
CA GLU A 569 -11.56 -36.70 0.33
C GLU A 569 -10.24 -37.37 -0.13
N LYS A 570 -10.30 -38.67 -0.45
CA LYS A 570 -9.18 -39.63 -0.66
C LYS A 570 -8.05 -39.24 -1.64
N ALA A 571 -8.00 -38.03 -2.21
CA ALA A 571 -7.20 -37.74 -3.39
C ALA A 571 -5.84 -37.01 -3.16
N ASP A 572 -5.57 -36.37 -2.02
CA ASP A 572 -4.37 -35.49 -1.92
C ASP A 572 -3.76 -35.36 -0.50
N ALA A 573 -3.68 -36.45 0.26
CA ALA A 573 -3.08 -36.45 1.60
C ALA A 573 -1.63 -35.89 1.58
N GLY A 574 -1.42 -34.72 2.22
CA GLY A 574 -0.10 -34.13 2.48
C GLY A 574 0.16 -32.77 1.82
N ARG A 575 -0.77 -32.17 1.08
CA ARG A 575 -0.59 -30.85 0.43
C ARG A 575 -1.27 -29.68 1.13
N SER A 576 -2.36 -29.89 1.87
CA SER A 576 -3.07 -28.80 2.53
C SER A 576 -2.53 -28.52 3.95
N ARG A 577 -2.30 -27.24 4.24
CA ARG A 577 -1.93 -26.73 5.57
C ARG A 577 -2.93 -25.66 5.93
N LEU A 578 -3.64 -25.86 7.04
CA LEU A 578 -4.69 -24.97 7.51
C LEU A 578 -4.27 -24.36 8.84
N TRP A 579 -4.67 -23.13 9.08
CA TRP A 579 -4.48 -22.47 10.37
C TRP A 579 -5.83 -22.27 11.03
N LYS A 580 -5.94 -22.62 12.31
CA LYS A 580 -7.08 -22.26 13.15
C LYS A 580 -6.58 -21.55 14.39
N GLN A 581 -7.41 -20.62 14.87
CA GLN A 581 -7.17 -19.82 16.06
C GLN A 581 -8.15 -20.26 17.15
N ILE A 582 -7.63 -20.38 18.37
CA ILE A 582 -8.39 -20.70 19.58
C ILE A 582 -8.25 -19.49 20.51
N GLY A 583 -9.39 -18.89 20.89
CA GLY A 583 -9.44 -17.63 21.62
C GLY A 583 -9.50 -16.40 20.70
N SER A 584 -9.77 -15.24 21.30
CA SER A 584 -9.90 -13.96 20.62
C SER A 584 -9.12 -12.88 21.36
N LEU A 585 -8.59 -11.91 20.60
CA LEU A 585 -7.98 -10.68 21.15
C LEU A 585 -9.04 -9.62 21.49
N GLU A 586 -10.33 -9.92 21.32
CA GLU A 586 -11.46 -9.02 21.58
C GLU A 586 -12.30 -9.45 22.81
N GLU A 587 -12.00 -10.61 23.38
CA GLU A 587 -12.72 -11.19 24.54
C GLU A 587 -11.92 -11.00 25.84
N ALA A 588 -12.57 -11.17 26.99
CA ALA A 588 -12.03 -10.93 28.33
C ALA A 588 -10.71 -11.68 28.67
N SER A 589 -10.32 -12.68 27.87
CA SER A 589 -9.12 -13.48 28.07
C SER A 589 -7.90 -12.98 27.30
N LEU A 590 -8.09 -12.16 26.24
CA LEU A 590 -7.08 -11.53 25.37
C LEU A 590 -5.94 -12.45 24.85
N VAL A 591 -6.04 -13.77 24.99
CA VAL A 591 -4.99 -14.73 24.64
C VAL A 591 -5.43 -15.58 23.48
N VAL A 592 -4.53 -15.80 22.53
CA VAL A 592 -4.79 -16.54 21.30
C VAL A 592 -3.78 -17.66 21.10
N VAL A 593 -4.26 -18.87 20.85
CA VAL A 593 -3.43 -20.01 20.42
C VAL A 593 -3.70 -20.31 18.96
N GLN A 594 -2.71 -20.15 18.10
CA GLN A 594 -2.77 -20.48 16.69
C GLN A 594 -2.17 -21.86 16.43
N CYS A 595 -2.96 -22.76 15.84
CA CYS A 595 -2.58 -24.13 15.54
C CYS A 595 -2.57 -24.35 14.02
N GLN A 596 -1.47 -24.89 13.51
CA GLN A 596 -1.41 -25.40 12.14
C GLN A 596 -1.87 -26.85 12.10
N PHE A 597 -2.77 -27.17 11.17
CA PHE A 597 -3.25 -28.51 10.88
C PHE A 597 -2.71 -28.93 9.51
N ILE A 598 -2.12 -30.12 9.46
CA ILE A 598 -1.54 -30.71 8.25
C ILE A 598 -2.29 -32.02 8.00
N GLU A 599 -2.82 -32.22 6.81
CA GLU A 599 -3.47 -33.49 6.45
C GLU A 599 -2.52 -34.67 6.58
N ASP A 600 -2.99 -35.74 7.20
CA ASP A 600 -2.24 -36.97 7.41
C ASP A 600 -3.18 -38.18 7.37
N ALA A 601 -2.63 -39.34 7.05
CA ALA A 601 -3.36 -40.60 6.95
C ALA A 601 -2.65 -41.66 7.78
N ASP A 602 -3.35 -42.26 8.74
CA ASP A 602 -2.79 -43.27 9.63
C ASP A 602 -3.31 -44.65 9.22
N GLN A 603 -2.39 -45.62 9.17
CA GLN A 603 -2.70 -47.01 8.88
C GLN A 603 -2.81 -47.76 10.19
N THR A 604 -4.03 -47.85 10.72
CA THR A 604 -4.30 -48.72 11.86
C THR A 604 -4.31 -50.20 11.43
N VAL A 605 -4.00 -51.10 12.37
CA VAL A 605 -3.69 -52.54 12.14
C VAL A 605 -4.87 -53.35 11.54
N ASP A 606 -6.07 -52.77 11.43
CA ASP A 606 -7.32 -53.41 11.00
C ASP A 606 -7.78 -53.07 9.55
N GLU A 607 -6.85 -52.82 8.61
CA GLU A 607 -7.13 -52.58 7.18
C GLU A 607 -8.05 -51.37 6.85
N CYS A 608 -8.29 -50.45 7.79
CA CYS A 608 -9.03 -49.21 7.56
C CYS A 608 -8.10 -48.00 7.69
N ILE A 609 -7.88 -47.28 6.57
CA ILE A 609 -7.09 -46.03 6.56
C ILE A 609 -7.96 -44.91 7.14
N SER A 610 -7.56 -44.35 8.28
CA SER A 610 -8.20 -43.15 8.84
C SER A 610 -7.48 -41.91 8.31
N TYR A 611 -8.25 -40.94 7.83
CA TYR A 611 -7.75 -39.65 7.36
C TYR A 611 -8.08 -38.61 8.42
N GLY A 612 -7.12 -37.74 8.71
CA GLY A 612 -7.31 -36.65 9.65
C GLY A 612 -6.20 -35.62 9.58
N TYR A 613 -6.07 -34.82 10.62
CA TYR A 613 -5.09 -33.75 10.71
C TYR A 613 -4.09 -34.03 11.83
N ARG A 614 -2.81 -33.82 11.53
CA ARG A 614 -1.75 -33.72 12.53
C ARG A 614 -1.40 -32.25 12.82
N LEU A 615 -0.94 -31.98 14.03
CA LEU A 615 -0.50 -30.64 14.41
C LEU A 615 0.89 -30.33 13.82
N GLY A 616 0.99 -29.16 13.19
CA GLY A 616 2.22 -28.60 12.61
C GLY A 616 2.88 -27.59 13.55
N ALA A 617 3.12 -26.37 13.06
CA ALA A 617 3.61 -25.28 13.89
C ALA A 617 2.50 -24.68 14.77
N LEU A 618 2.85 -24.25 15.99
CA LEU A 618 1.94 -23.59 16.91
C LEU A 618 2.55 -22.30 17.47
N TYR A 619 1.68 -21.31 17.71
CA TYR A 619 2.04 -20.02 18.27
C TYR A 619 1.06 -19.61 19.36
N LEU A 620 1.57 -18.94 20.39
CA LEU A 620 0.79 -18.31 21.45
C LEU A 620 0.93 -16.80 21.31
N ALA A 621 -0.17 -16.07 21.36
CA ALA A 621 -0.23 -14.62 21.43
C ALA A 621 -0.85 -14.20 22.77
N VAL A 622 -0.15 -13.33 23.49
CA VAL A 622 -0.53 -12.81 24.82
C VAL A 622 -0.48 -11.28 24.74
N PRO A 623 -1.43 -10.55 25.34
CA PRO A 623 -1.41 -9.08 25.29
C PRO A 623 -0.11 -8.55 25.89
N PHE A 624 0.34 -7.42 25.34
CA PHE A 624 1.53 -6.71 25.79
C PHE A 624 1.38 -6.22 27.23
#